data_AF-A0A924VJY9-F1
#
_entry.id   AF-A0A924VJY9-F1
#
_cell.length_a   1.000
_cell.length_b   1.000
_cell.length_c   1.000
_cell.angle_alpha   90.00
_cell.angle_beta   90.00
_cell.angle_gamma   90.00
#
_symmetry.space_group_name_H-M   'P 1'
#
loop_
_entity.id
_entity.type
_entity.pdbx_description
1 polymer ?
#
loop_
_entity_poly.entity_id
_entity_poly.type
_entity_poly.pdbx_seq_one_letter_code
_entity_poly.pdbx_strand_id
1 'polypeptide(L)'
;MTVGSRIVFMRFATARSPKLQLWIDHFDRVVGHGPRVVNSVASGQEECIVVWHLVSANNRMLARSANLFERFEDAQADALATSGSTALREIVLTSHQRRGEYGWYSLLDGEVEMICARWYGTERDRRNAIELAELSLVTSHLAAGARPIDPGVRRGQHEHVAL
;
A
#
# COMPACT_ATOMS: atom_id res chain seq x y z
N MET A 1 -3.36 -25.29 6.47
CA MET A 1 -4.10 -24.01 6.37
C MET A 1 -3.48 -23.21 5.24
N THR A 2 -4.11 -23.16 4.08
CA THR A 2 -3.69 -22.27 2.99
C THR A 2 -4.03 -20.84 3.41
N VAL A 3 -3.01 -20.03 3.65
CA VAL A 3 -3.19 -18.62 4.00
C VAL A 3 -3.73 -17.92 2.75
N GLY A 4 -4.97 -17.42 2.80
CA GLY A 4 -5.60 -16.68 1.70
C GLY A 4 -4.88 -15.36 1.39
N SER A 5 -5.36 -14.62 0.39
CA SER A 5 -4.92 -13.24 0.16
C SER A 5 -5.16 -12.40 1.41
N ARG A 6 -4.34 -11.35 1.58
CA ARG A 6 -4.44 -10.46 2.74
C ARG A 6 -4.01 -9.05 2.42
N ILE A 7 -4.56 -8.10 3.15
CA ILE A 7 -4.06 -6.73 3.19
C ILE A 7 -3.14 -6.61 4.40
N VAL A 8 -1.90 -6.16 4.16
CA VAL A 8 -0.87 -6.01 5.18
C VAL A 8 -0.49 -4.55 5.30
N PHE A 9 -0.27 -4.10 6.53
CA PHE A 9 0.07 -2.73 6.86
C PHE A 9 1.56 -2.60 7.19
N MET A 10 2.16 -1.53 6.70
CA MET A 10 3.55 -1.16 6.97
C MET A 10 3.57 0.21 7.63
N ARG A 11 4.40 0.37 8.66
CA ARG A 11 4.63 1.64 9.36
C ARG A 11 6.06 2.11 9.13
N PHE A 12 6.21 3.30 8.62
CA PHE A 12 7.46 4.04 8.53
C PHE A 12 7.58 4.97 9.74
N ALA A 13 8.70 4.89 10.46
CA ALA A 13 8.91 5.68 11.67
C ALA A 13 9.01 7.20 11.41
N THR A 14 9.28 7.59 10.16
CA THR A 14 9.43 8.99 9.76
C THR A 14 8.96 9.17 8.33
N ALA A 15 8.32 10.30 8.04
CA ALA A 15 8.01 10.76 6.69
C ALA A 15 9.26 10.91 5.79
N ARG A 16 10.46 11.01 6.37
CA ARG A 16 11.74 11.07 5.61
C ARG A 16 12.33 9.70 5.27
N SER A 17 11.59 8.61 5.48
CA SER A 17 12.10 7.28 5.21
C SER A 17 12.40 7.10 3.71
N PRO A 18 13.62 6.68 3.32
CA PRO A 18 13.93 6.39 1.91
C PRO A 18 13.01 5.31 1.32
N LYS A 19 12.55 4.37 2.16
CA LYS A 19 11.62 3.32 1.73
C LYS A 19 10.20 3.86 1.51
N LEU A 20 9.79 4.90 2.24
CA LEU A 20 8.56 5.62 1.97
C LEU A 20 8.69 6.43 0.69
N GLN A 21 9.84 7.05 0.44
CA GLN A 21 10.08 7.78 -0.80
C GLN A 21 9.90 6.87 -2.04
N LEU A 22 10.39 5.63 -1.99
CA LEU A 22 10.14 4.64 -3.05
C LEU A 22 8.65 4.31 -3.27
N TRP A 23 7.82 4.46 -2.23
CA TRP A 23 6.38 4.31 -2.35
C TRP A 23 5.74 5.51 -3.05
N ILE A 24 6.14 6.71 -2.63
CA ILE A 24 5.71 8.00 -3.20
C ILE A 24 6.11 8.09 -4.68
N ASP A 25 7.37 7.82 -4.99
CA ASP A 25 7.89 7.85 -6.36
C ASP A 25 7.18 6.84 -7.27
N HIS A 26 6.82 5.67 -6.72
CA HIS A 26 6.06 4.67 -7.47
C HIS A 26 4.63 5.12 -7.75
N PHE A 27 3.97 5.75 -6.77
CA PHE A 27 2.64 6.35 -6.98
C PHE A 27 2.71 7.45 -8.05
N ASP A 28 3.63 8.41 -7.90
CA ASP A 28 3.81 9.52 -8.85
C ASP A 28 4.07 9.01 -10.27
N ARG A 29 4.89 7.97 -10.39
CA ARG A 29 5.17 7.37 -11.69
C ARG A 29 3.94 6.72 -12.32
N VAL A 30 3.07 6.09 -11.54
CA VAL A 30 1.87 5.39 -12.02
C VAL A 30 0.73 6.36 -12.35
N VAL A 31 0.50 7.34 -11.49
CA VAL A 31 -0.67 8.23 -11.52
C VAL A 31 -0.35 9.58 -12.16
N GLY A 32 0.89 10.05 -12.06
CA GLY A 32 1.36 11.34 -12.59
C GLY A 32 1.32 12.51 -11.61
N HIS A 33 1.04 12.25 -10.33
CA HIS A 33 1.12 13.21 -9.23
C HIS A 33 1.40 12.48 -7.91
N GLY A 34 1.75 13.20 -6.83
CA GLY A 34 2.01 12.60 -5.51
C GLY A 34 0.75 12.05 -4.80
N PRO A 35 0.91 11.09 -3.87
CA PRO A 35 -0.20 10.54 -3.09
C PRO A 35 -0.74 11.55 -2.08
N ARG A 36 -2.01 11.39 -1.67
CA ARG A 36 -2.59 12.21 -0.60
C ARG A 36 -2.18 11.66 0.77
N VAL A 37 -1.94 12.55 1.72
CA VAL A 37 -1.76 12.22 3.14
C VAL A 37 -3.09 12.43 3.85
N VAL A 38 -3.66 11.37 4.42
CA VAL A 38 -4.93 11.39 5.14
C VAL A 38 -4.67 11.77 6.59
N ASN A 39 -5.46 12.74 7.08
CA ASN A 39 -5.41 13.30 8.43
C ASN A 39 -4.11 14.03 8.79
N SER A 40 -3.54 14.81 7.86
CA SER A 40 -2.41 15.71 8.16
C SER A 40 -2.83 16.86 9.08
N VAL A 41 -2.92 16.57 10.38
CA VAL A 41 -2.97 17.59 11.42
C VAL A 41 -1.53 17.94 11.71
N ALA A 42 -1.12 19.16 11.32
CA ALA A 42 0.19 19.74 11.59
C ALA A 42 0.52 19.67 13.09
N SER A 43 1.03 18.52 13.52
CA SER A 43 1.41 18.23 14.88
C SER A 43 2.88 17.92 14.78
N GLY A 44 3.71 18.77 15.41
CA GLY A 44 5.17 18.73 15.27
C GLY A 44 5.87 17.50 15.87
N GLN A 45 5.22 16.34 15.86
CA GLN A 45 5.85 15.04 16.12
C GLN A 45 6.35 14.45 14.80
N GLU A 46 7.40 13.64 14.85
CA GLU A 46 7.86 12.88 13.68
C GLU A 46 6.69 11.99 13.18
N GLU A 47 6.05 12.43 12.10
CA GLU A 47 4.86 11.79 11.54
C GLU A 47 5.21 10.38 11.07
N CYS A 48 4.69 9.39 11.80
CA CYS A 48 4.74 7.99 11.38
C CYS A 48 3.76 7.82 10.23
N ILE A 49 4.22 7.23 9.13
CA ILE A 49 3.36 6.97 7.97
C ILE A 49 3.02 5.49 7.90
N VAL A 50 1.74 5.19 7.77
CA VAL A 50 1.19 3.87 7.54
C VAL A 50 0.73 3.78 6.10
N VAL A 51 1.01 2.65 5.46
CA VAL A 51 0.47 2.27 4.15
C VAL A 51 -0.01 0.83 4.22
N TRP A 52 -0.90 0.44 3.33
CA TRP A 52 -1.28 -0.95 3.14
C TRP A 52 -0.93 -1.47 1.74
N HIS A 53 -0.70 -2.78 1.62
CA HIS A 53 -0.63 -3.47 0.34
C HIS A 53 -1.44 -4.77 0.37
N LEU A 54 -2.01 -5.10 -0.78
CA LEU A 54 -2.64 -6.39 -1.02
C LEU A 54 -1.56 -7.41 -1.42
N VAL A 55 -1.56 -8.56 -0.76
CA VAL A 55 -0.72 -9.72 -1.12
C VAL A 55 -1.57 -10.96 -1.40
N SER A 56 -1.11 -11.76 -2.35
CA SER A 56 -1.67 -13.07 -2.65
C SER A 56 -1.35 -14.10 -1.54
N ALA A 57 -1.97 -15.27 -1.66
CA ALA A 57 -1.70 -16.43 -0.81
C ALA A 57 -0.23 -16.87 -0.79
N ASN A 58 0.53 -16.64 -1.87
CA ASN A 58 1.97 -16.94 -1.95
C ASN A 58 2.87 -15.74 -1.56
N ASN A 59 2.33 -14.79 -0.79
CA ASN A 59 3.05 -13.60 -0.29
C ASN A 59 3.57 -12.65 -1.36
N ARG A 60 3.03 -12.71 -2.58
CA ARG A 60 3.38 -11.76 -3.65
C ARG A 60 2.51 -10.52 -3.53
N MET A 61 3.13 -9.34 -3.50
CA MET A 61 2.40 -8.07 -3.55
C MET A 61 1.68 -7.92 -4.90
N LEU A 62 0.41 -7.53 -4.85
CA LEU A 62 -0.48 -7.38 -6.00
C LEU A 62 -0.85 -5.91 -6.24
N ALA A 63 -1.18 -5.19 -5.18
CA ALA A 63 -1.54 -3.78 -5.21
C ALA A 63 -1.07 -3.06 -3.95
N ARG A 64 -1.05 -1.73 -4.01
CA ARG A 64 -0.63 -0.81 -2.95
C ARG A 64 -1.75 0.21 -2.72
N SER A 65 -1.92 0.65 -1.48
CA SER A 65 -2.69 1.86 -1.16
C SER A 65 -2.25 3.05 -1.99
N ALA A 66 -3.23 3.82 -2.44
CA ALA A 66 -3.03 5.13 -3.05
C ALA A 66 -2.66 6.21 -2.03
N ASN A 67 -3.30 6.15 -0.86
CA ASN A 67 -3.15 7.13 0.20
C ASN A 67 -2.03 6.76 1.19
N LEU A 68 -1.49 7.78 1.85
CA LEU A 68 -0.62 7.66 3.02
C LEU A 68 -1.42 8.03 4.26
N PHE A 69 -1.22 7.32 5.38
CA PHE A 69 -2.01 7.52 6.59
C PHE A 69 -1.12 7.82 7.78
N GLU A 70 -1.46 8.78 8.62
CA GLU A 70 -0.69 9.03 9.86
C GLU A 70 -1.02 8.02 10.96
N ARG A 71 -2.20 7.41 10.88
CA ARG A 71 -2.69 6.44 11.88
C ARG A 71 -2.96 5.09 11.26
N PHE A 72 -2.74 4.05 12.06
CA PHE A 72 -3.06 2.69 11.66
C PHE A 72 -4.57 2.50 11.46
N GLU A 73 -5.38 3.13 12.32
CA GLU A 73 -6.84 3.05 12.24
C GLU A 73 -7.38 3.59 10.91
N ASP A 74 -6.81 4.69 10.42
CA ASP A 74 -7.20 5.29 9.14
C ASP A 74 -6.81 4.39 7.96
N ALA A 75 -5.59 3.84 7.97
CA ALA A 75 -5.16 2.87 6.97
C ALA A 75 -6.05 1.62 6.98
N GLN A 76 -6.45 1.16 8.17
CA GLN A 76 -7.31 0.00 8.34
C GLN A 76 -8.73 0.27 7.82
N ALA A 77 -9.28 1.46 8.10
CA ALA A 77 -10.60 1.88 7.61
C ALA A 77 -10.61 1.99 6.07
N ASP A 78 -9.56 2.59 5.49
CA ASP A 78 -9.40 2.69 4.04
C ASP A 78 -9.24 1.31 3.38
N ALA A 79 -8.43 0.42 3.96
CA ALA A 79 -8.31 -0.96 3.49
C ALA A 79 -9.65 -1.72 3.57
N LEU A 80 -10.40 -1.55 4.65
CA LEU A 80 -11.70 -2.19 4.84
C LEU A 80 -12.74 -1.69 3.85
N ALA A 81 -12.80 -0.37 3.64
CA ALA A 81 -13.65 0.26 2.62
C ALA A 81 -13.27 -0.24 1.22
N THR A 82 -11.97 -0.28 0.93
CA THR A 82 -11.43 -0.77 -0.34
C THR A 82 -11.76 -2.25 -0.56
N SER A 83 -11.61 -3.14 0.42
CA SER A 83 -11.93 -4.56 0.23
C SER A 83 -13.43 -4.87 0.25
N GLY A 84 -14.21 -4.07 1.01
CA GLY A 84 -15.64 -4.28 1.21
C GLY A 84 -16.55 -3.56 0.21
N SER A 85 -16.00 -2.63 -0.58
CA SER A 85 -16.80 -1.86 -1.54
C SER A 85 -17.30 -2.74 -2.68
N THR A 86 -18.62 -2.70 -2.88
CA THR A 86 -19.35 -3.31 -3.99
C THR A 86 -19.55 -2.35 -5.16
N ALA A 87 -19.08 -1.10 -5.03
CA ALA A 87 -19.15 -0.12 -6.09
C ALA A 87 -18.24 -0.51 -7.26
N LEU A 88 -18.61 -0.05 -8.45
CA LEU A 88 -17.86 -0.31 -9.66
C LEU A 88 -16.57 0.50 -9.65
N ARG A 89 -15.43 -0.17 -9.52
CA ARG A 89 -14.10 0.45 -9.67
C ARG A 89 -13.78 0.59 -11.15
N GLU A 90 -13.31 1.76 -11.53
CA GLU A 90 -12.71 1.98 -12.85
C GLU A 90 -11.24 1.59 -12.79
N ILE A 91 -10.77 0.77 -13.73
CA ILE A 91 -9.35 0.43 -13.86
C ILE A 91 -8.73 1.28 -14.96
N VAL A 92 -7.82 2.17 -14.58
CA VAL A 92 -7.08 3.01 -15.52
C VAL A 92 -5.76 2.36 -15.89
N LEU A 93 -5.50 2.32 -17.20
CA LEU A 93 -4.31 1.69 -17.78
C LEU A 93 -3.27 2.78 -18.04
N THR A 94 -2.08 2.65 -17.47
CA THR A 94 -0.97 3.59 -17.71
C THR A 94 0.17 2.89 -18.42
N SER A 95 0.90 3.63 -19.25
CA SER A 95 2.08 3.11 -19.95
C SER A 95 3.20 4.14 -19.95
N HIS A 96 4.41 3.69 -19.67
CA HIS A 96 5.60 4.53 -19.70
C HIS A 96 6.30 4.33 -21.05
N GLN A 97 5.90 5.11 -22.06
CA GLN A 97 6.29 4.95 -23.47
C GLN A 97 7.80 4.79 -23.68
N ARG A 98 8.63 5.53 -22.94
CA ARG A 98 10.10 5.46 -23.06
C ARG A 98 10.73 4.16 -22.57
N ARG A 99 10.03 3.39 -21.72
CA ARG A 99 10.56 2.17 -21.10
C ARG A 99 9.83 0.90 -21.56
N GLY A 100 8.73 1.03 -22.31
CA GLY A 100 7.90 -0.12 -22.71
C GLY A 100 7.28 -0.84 -21.52
N GLU A 101 7.03 -0.11 -20.43
CA GLU A 101 6.48 -0.66 -19.19
C GLU A 101 5.03 -0.25 -19.02
N TYR A 102 4.23 -1.15 -18.46
CA TYR A 102 2.79 -0.96 -18.28
C TYR A 102 2.42 -0.98 -16.79
N GLY A 103 1.47 -0.15 -16.38
CA GLY A 103 0.98 -0.04 -15.01
C GLY A 103 -0.53 0.15 -14.97
N TRP A 104 -1.10 0.15 -13.77
CA TRP A 104 -2.52 0.38 -13.59
C TRP A 104 -2.82 0.97 -12.22
N TYR A 105 -3.96 1.64 -12.10
CA TYR A 105 -4.54 2.07 -10.84
C TYR A 105 -6.06 1.96 -10.90
N SER A 106 -6.71 1.85 -9.75
CA SER A 106 -8.17 1.90 -9.64
C SER A 106 -8.64 3.28 -9.21
N LEU A 107 -9.79 3.68 -9.73
CA LEU A 107 -10.57 4.81 -9.26
C LEU A 107 -11.85 4.30 -8.61
N LEU A 108 -12.21 4.92 -7.48
CA LEU A 108 -13.51 4.80 -6.85
C LEU A 108 -14.04 6.21 -6.61
N ASP A 109 -15.22 6.52 -7.16
CA ASP A 109 -15.81 7.87 -7.11
C ASP A 109 -14.85 8.99 -7.59
N GLY A 110 -14.02 8.67 -8.59
CA GLY A 110 -13.03 9.60 -9.17
C GLY A 110 -11.74 9.76 -8.36
N GLU A 111 -11.61 9.10 -7.21
CA GLU A 111 -10.42 9.13 -6.37
C GLU A 111 -9.59 7.85 -6.55
N VAL A 112 -8.26 7.99 -6.53
CA VAL A 112 -7.36 6.83 -6.66
C VAL A 112 -7.42 6.02 -5.37
N GLU A 113 -7.78 4.75 -5.49
CA GLU A 113 -7.99 3.86 -4.34
C GLU A 113 -6.76 2.94 -4.14
N MET A 114 -6.31 2.28 -5.22
CA MET A 114 -5.10 1.46 -5.20
C MET A 114 -4.34 1.52 -6.51
N ILE A 115 -3.04 1.26 -6.42
CA ILE A 115 -2.13 1.24 -7.57
C ILE A 115 -1.45 -0.13 -7.71
N CYS A 116 -0.97 -0.43 -8.91
CA CYS A 116 -0.26 -1.68 -9.16
C CYS A 116 0.97 -1.86 -8.27
N ALA A 117 1.28 -3.10 -7.88
CA ALA A 117 2.47 -3.37 -7.04
C ALA A 117 3.81 -3.08 -7.73
N ARG A 118 3.83 -3.14 -9.07
CA ARG A 118 5.02 -2.93 -9.91
C ARG A 118 4.62 -2.60 -11.34
N TRP A 119 5.56 -2.10 -12.11
CA TRP A 119 5.46 -2.01 -13.57
C TRP A 119 5.64 -3.40 -14.21
N TYR A 120 4.93 -3.64 -15.30
CA TYR A 120 4.91 -4.90 -16.04
C TYR A 120 5.55 -4.72 -17.41
N GLY A 121 6.29 -5.73 -17.89
CA GLY A 121 6.96 -5.68 -19.18
C GLY A 121 6.03 -5.94 -20.37
N THR A 122 4.84 -6.52 -20.12
CA THR A 122 3.87 -6.81 -21.17
C THR A 122 2.46 -6.44 -20.73
N GLU A 123 1.62 -6.10 -21.72
CA GLU A 123 0.20 -5.86 -21.52
C GLU A 123 -0.54 -7.10 -20.98
N ARG A 124 -0.10 -8.31 -21.38
CA ARG A 124 -0.61 -9.58 -20.87
C ARG A 124 -0.35 -9.73 -19.36
N ASP A 125 0.86 -9.42 -18.92
CA ASP A 125 1.22 -9.51 -17.49
C ASP A 125 0.45 -8.50 -16.66
N ARG A 126 0.21 -7.31 -17.20
CA ARG A 126 -0.60 -6.28 -16.54
C ARG A 126 -2.05 -6.75 -16.37
N ARG A 127 -2.67 -7.29 -17.42
CA ARG A 127 -4.04 -7.81 -17.35
C ARG A 127 -4.16 -8.94 -16.31
N ASN A 128 -3.26 -9.91 -16.36
CA ASN A 128 -3.22 -10.98 -15.37
C ASN A 128 -3.06 -10.45 -13.94
N ALA A 129 -2.30 -9.37 -13.76
CA ALA A 129 -2.10 -8.77 -12.45
C ALA A 129 -3.32 -7.99 -11.95
N ILE A 130 -4.09 -7.34 -12.83
CA ILE A 130 -5.37 -6.71 -12.50
C ILE A 130 -6.36 -7.78 -12.04
N GLU A 131 -6.58 -8.80 -12.86
CA GLU A 131 -7.51 -9.90 -12.57
C GLU A 131 -7.17 -10.57 -11.22
N LEU A 132 -5.88 -10.82 -10.98
CA LEU A 132 -5.43 -11.41 -9.72
C LEU A 132 -5.61 -10.47 -8.53
N ALA A 133 -5.39 -9.15 -8.70
CA ALA A 133 -5.60 -8.17 -7.65
C ALA A 133 -7.07 -8.04 -7.28
N GLU A 134 -7.97 -7.92 -8.26
CA GLU A 134 -9.42 -7.84 -8.03
C GLU A 134 -9.96 -9.09 -7.33
N LEU A 135 -9.60 -10.29 -7.80
CA LEU A 135 -10.01 -11.55 -7.18
C LEU A 135 -9.46 -11.68 -5.74
N SER A 136 -8.21 -11.28 -5.55
CA SER A 136 -7.56 -11.36 -4.24
C SER A 136 -8.13 -10.34 -3.26
N LEU A 137 -8.57 -9.17 -3.73
CA LEU A 137 -9.13 -8.11 -2.90
C LEU A 137 -10.42 -8.57 -2.23
N VAL A 138 -11.35 -9.14 -3.01
CA VAL A 138 -12.67 -9.63 -2.55
C VAL A 138 -12.55 -10.72 -1.48
N THR A 139 -11.49 -11.53 -1.56
CA THR A 139 -11.27 -12.66 -0.65
C THR A 139 -10.25 -12.37 0.45
N SER A 140 -9.73 -11.14 0.49
CA SER A 140 -8.66 -10.78 1.41
C SER A 140 -9.14 -10.63 2.85
N HIS A 141 -8.26 -10.99 3.79
CA HIS A 141 -8.42 -10.63 5.19
C HIS A 141 -7.42 -9.52 5.57
N LEU A 142 -7.80 -8.67 6.51
CA LEU A 142 -6.90 -7.63 7.03
C LEU A 142 -5.95 -8.25 8.06
N ALA A 143 -4.65 -8.00 7.92
CA ALA A 143 -3.67 -8.37 8.92
C ALA A 143 -3.83 -7.51 10.19
N ALA A 144 -3.54 -8.11 11.34
CA ALA A 144 -3.52 -7.38 12.61
C ALA A 144 -2.27 -6.48 12.70
N GLY A 145 -2.49 -5.18 12.91
CA GLY A 145 -1.44 -4.19 13.15
C GLY A 145 -0.59 -3.81 11.93
N ALA A 146 0.26 -2.79 12.12
CA ALA A 146 1.23 -2.34 11.12
C ALA A 146 2.64 -2.80 11.47
N ARG A 147 3.30 -3.44 10.50
CA ARG A 147 4.68 -3.91 10.65
C ARG A 147 5.65 -2.74 10.50
N PRO A 148 6.55 -2.51 11.47
CA PRO A 148 7.55 -1.46 11.35
C PRO A 148 8.52 -1.77 10.20
N ILE A 149 8.75 -0.79 9.35
CA ILE A 149 9.75 -0.83 8.29
C ILE A 149 10.97 -0.05 8.83
N ASP A 150 11.85 -0.79 9.50
CA ASP A 150 13.03 -0.31 10.26
C ASP A 150 13.85 0.80 9.58
N PRO A 151 14.45 1.68 10.40
CA PRO A 151 15.84 2.08 10.28
C PRO A 151 16.78 1.35 11.28
N GLY A 152 16.26 0.68 12.32
CA GLY A 152 17.03 0.08 13.41
C GLY A 152 16.87 0.83 14.75
N VAL A 153 16.79 0.04 15.83
CA VAL A 153 16.73 0.42 17.26
C VAL A 153 15.33 0.91 17.71
N ARG A 154 14.55 0.23 18.58
CA ARG A 154 14.87 -0.44 19.85
C ARG A 154 14.14 -1.79 20.01
N ARG A 155 14.88 -2.89 19.92
CA ARG A 155 14.73 -4.01 20.88
C ARG A 155 15.78 -3.79 21.95
N GLY A 156 15.39 -3.36 23.15
CA GLY A 156 16.34 -3.26 24.27
C GLY A 156 15.97 -2.29 25.39
N GLN A 157 14.86 -2.54 26.08
CA GLN A 157 14.54 -2.12 27.47
C GLN A 157 13.51 -3.18 27.94
N HIS A 158 13.59 -3.97 29.01
CA HIS A 158 14.30 -4.08 30.28
C HIS A 158 14.80 -5.55 30.43
N GLU A 159 15.78 -5.96 31.24
CA GLU A 159 15.98 -5.71 32.67
C GLU A 159 17.48 -5.80 33.03
N HIS A 160 17.99 -4.73 33.66
CA HIS A 160 19.20 -4.78 34.47
C HIS A 160 18.69 -4.88 35.92
N VAL A 161 18.64 -6.09 36.48
CA VAL A 161 18.47 -6.26 37.92
C VAL A 161 19.84 -6.09 38.55
N ALA A 162 20.05 -4.93 39.16
CA ALA A 162 21.14 -4.72 40.08
C ALA A 162 20.83 -5.44 41.40
N LEU A 163 21.69 -6.38 41.79
CA LEU A 163 22.03 -6.69 43.18
C LEU A 163 23.50 -7.13 43.21
#